data_AF-A0A0F9PJN1-F1
#
_entry.id   AF-A0A0F9PJN1-F1
#
_cell.length_a   1.000
_cell.length_b   1.000
_cell.length_c   1.000
_cell.angle_alpha   90.00
_cell.angle_beta   90.00
_cell.angle_gamma   90.00
#
_symmetry.space_group_name_H-M   'P 1'
#
loop_
_entity.id
_entity.type
_entity.pdbx_description
1 polymer ?
#
loop_
_entity_poly.entity_id
_entity_poly.type
_entity_poly.pdbx_seq_one_letter_code
_entity_poly.pdbx_strand_id
1 'polypeptide(L)'
;MANKAVRKEQEEFVARLRETLKPGDTVYTTVKHVSRSGMQRSINVFQIEDNSPHWLSYWVAKALGWGFDDKREAVKVGGCGMDMGFHLVYSLSRTLFPKGHECSGKGCESNDHRNGVKPPEDSCPDGTGPRKKCENLMHGFPQAMKGERGGCKPWVHSDGGYALKQRWI
;
A
#
# COMPACT_ATOMS: atom_id res chain seq x y z
N MET A 1 -4.30 -0.52 -26.55
CA MET A 1 -3.07 0.05 -25.94
C MET A 1 -3.35 1.50 -25.57
N ALA A 2 -3.06 1.93 -24.33
CA ALA A 2 -3.24 3.33 -23.94
C ALA A 2 -2.35 4.25 -24.80
N ASN A 3 -2.90 5.33 -25.32
CA ASN A 3 -2.14 6.32 -26.09
C ASN A 3 -1.09 7.01 -25.18
N LYS A 4 0.02 7.46 -25.74
CA LYS A 4 1.15 8.10 -25.05
C LYS A 4 0.71 9.24 -24.12
N ALA A 5 -0.29 10.03 -24.53
CA ALA A 5 -0.84 11.12 -23.72
C ALA A 5 -1.50 10.61 -22.41
N VAL A 6 -2.23 9.49 -22.48
CA VAL A 6 -2.90 8.88 -21.31
C VAL A 6 -1.88 8.34 -20.32
N ARG A 7 -0.78 7.74 -20.81
CA ARG A 7 0.31 7.26 -19.95
C ARG A 7 1.00 8.43 -19.22
N LYS A 8 1.25 9.53 -19.94
CA LYS A 8 1.83 10.73 -19.34
C LYS A 8 0.93 11.31 -18.25
N GLU A 9 -0.37 11.43 -18.52
CA GLU A 9 -1.35 11.87 -17.51
C GLU A 9 -1.32 10.95 -16.27
N GLN A 10 -1.32 9.64 -16.48
CA GLN A 10 -1.25 8.66 -15.40
C GLN A 10 0.02 8.83 -14.56
N GLU A 11 1.18 8.98 -15.19
CA GLU A 11 2.47 9.22 -14.52
C GLU A 11 2.47 10.51 -13.68
N GLU A 12 1.86 11.57 -14.18
CA GLU A 12 1.71 12.84 -13.45
C GLU A 12 0.88 12.66 -12.17
N PHE A 13 -0.24 11.93 -12.23
CA PHE A 13 -1.04 11.65 -11.04
C PHE A 13 -0.36 10.68 -10.06
N VAL A 14 0.40 9.71 -10.57
CA VAL A 14 1.24 8.84 -9.73
C VAL A 14 2.29 9.66 -8.98
N ALA A 15 2.95 10.61 -9.64
CA ALA A 15 3.93 11.49 -9.01
C ALA A 15 3.28 12.34 -7.89
N ARG A 16 2.15 13.00 -8.17
CA ARG A 16 1.42 13.78 -7.16
C ARG A 16 0.99 12.94 -5.95
N LEU A 17 0.47 11.75 -6.20
CA LEU A 17 0.05 10.85 -5.11
C LEU A 17 1.24 10.34 -4.30
N ARG A 18 2.44 10.18 -4.87
CA ARG A 18 3.66 9.84 -4.10
C ARG A 18 4.15 10.96 -3.21
N GLU A 19 3.90 12.21 -3.57
CA GLU A 19 4.21 13.36 -2.71
C GLU A 19 3.27 13.40 -1.49
N THR A 20 2.06 12.86 -1.64
CA THR A 20 0.99 12.89 -0.65
C THR A 20 0.95 11.65 0.25
N LEU A 21 1.10 10.45 -0.35
CA LEU A 21 0.99 9.15 0.31
C LEU A 21 2.35 8.47 0.42
N LYS A 22 2.67 8.03 1.63
CA LYS A 22 3.89 7.30 1.99
C LYS A 22 3.57 5.88 2.44
N PRO A 23 4.54 4.95 2.35
CA PRO A 23 4.37 3.64 2.95
C PRO A 23 4.04 3.74 4.44
N GLY A 24 3.02 3.03 4.88
CA GLY A 24 2.48 3.03 6.24
C GLY A 24 1.21 3.87 6.43
N ASP A 25 0.90 4.76 5.49
CA ASP A 25 -0.27 5.64 5.55
C ASP A 25 -1.57 4.85 5.46
N THR A 26 -2.63 5.43 6.05
CA THR A 26 -3.98 4.85 6.03
C THR A 26 -4.84 5.58 5.01
N VAL A 27 -5.36 4.82 4.05
CA VAL A 27 -6.32 5.27 3.05
C VAL A 27 -7.71 4.80 3.47
N TYR A 28 -8.62 5.76 3.56
CA TYR A 28 -9.99 5.54 3.94
C TYR A 28 -10.86 5.42 2.71
N THR A 29 -11.76 4.43 2.70
CA THR A 29 -12.70 4.20 1.60
C THR A 29 -14.13 4.20 2.09
N THR A 30 -15.05 4.68 1.26
CA THR A 30 -16.49 4.59 1.52
C THR A 30 -17.26 4.28 0.24
N VAL A 31 -18.28 3.42 0.32
CA VAL A 31 -19.08 3.05 -0.85
C VAL A 31 -20.18 4.08 -1.06
N LYS A 32 -20.16 4.76 -2.21
CA LYS A 32 -21.21 5.71 -2.60
C LYS A 32 -22.37 5.06 -3.33
N HIS A 33 -22.10 3.99 -4.08
CA HIS A 33 -23.12 3.29 -4.86
C HIS A 33 -22.65 1.91 -5.28
N VAL A 34 -23.61 1.01 -5.49
CA VAL A 34 -23.39 -0.32 -6.05
C VAL A 34 -24.34 -0.48 -7.24
N SER A 35 -23.85 -1.00 -8.37
CA SER A 35 -24.71 -1.31 -9.52
C SER A 35 -25.76 -2.35 -9.15
N ARG A 36 -26.89 -2.38 -9.89
CA ARG A 36 -27.96 -3.36 -9.70
C ARG A 36 -27.47 -4.81 -9.78
N SER A 37 -26.45 -5.09 -10.60
CA SER A 37 -25.83 -6.41 -10.72
C SER A 37 -24.88 -6.77 -9.58
N GLY A 38 -24.51 -5.83 -8.70
CA GLY A 38 -23.49 -6.02 -7.68
C GLY A 38 -22.05 -6.06 -8.21
N MET A 39 -21.86 -5.97 -9.53
CA MET A 39 -20.57 -6.15 -10.21
C MET A 39 -19.71 -4.87 -10.28
N GLN A 40 -20.26 -3.71 -9.93
CA GLN A 40 -19.53 -2.45 -9.91
C GLN A 40 -19.89 -1.65 -8.65
N ARG A 41 -18.88 -1.01 -8.06
CA ARG A 41 -19.04 -0.06 -6.95
C ARG A 41 -18.46 1.29 -7.34
N SER A 42 -19.07 2.36 -6.87
CA SER A 42 -18.48 3.70 -6.89
C SER A 42 -17.93 3.97 -5.49
N ILE A 43 -16.61 4.00 -5.35
CA ILE A 43 -15.92 4.07 -4.05
C ILE A 43 -15.18 5.40 -3.94
N ASN A 44 -15.44 6.10 -2.85
CA ASN A 44 -14.70 7.31 -2.49
C ASN A 44 -13.42 6.94 -1.76
N VAL A 45 -12.38 7.75 -1.96
CA VAL A 45 -11.05 7.55 -1.40
C VAL A 45 -10.60 8.83 -0.71
N PHE A 46 -10.15 8.69 0.53
CA PHE A 46 -9.66 9.79 1.35
C PHE A 46 -8.36 9.42 2.06
N GLN A 47 -7.56 10.44 2.33
CA GLN A 47 -6.57 10.42 3.39
C GLN A 47 -7.08 11.33 4.51
N ILE A 48 -6.89 10.95 5.77
CA ILE A 48 -7.26 11.80 6.90
C ILE A 48 -5.97 12.15 7.64
N GLU A 49 -5.59 13.41 7.58
CA GLU A 49 -4.44 13.97 8.30
C GLU A 49 -4.95 15.07 9.22
N ASP A 50 -4.49 15.12 10.48
CA ASP A 50 -4.90 16.13 11.46
C ASP A 50 -6.44 16.32 11.56
N ASN A 51 -7.18 15.21 11.55
CA ASN A 51 -8.65 15.15 11.54
C ASN A 51 -9.32 15.85 10.34
N SER A 52 -8.57 16.14 9.28
CA SER A 52 -9.04 16.78 8.06
C SER A 52 -9.06 15.77 6.91
N PRO A 53 -10.24 15.47 6.32
CA PRO A 53 -10.33 14.55 5.20
C PRO A 53 -9.88 15.23 3.90
N HIS A 54 -8.86 14.65 3.26
CA HIS A 54 -8.40 15.01 1.93
C HIS A 54 -8.97 14.02 0.91
N TRP A 55 -9.78 14.51 -0.02
CA TRP A 55 -10.39 13.67 -1.05
C TRP A 55 -9.40 13.40 -2.19
N LEU A 56 -9.24 12.12 -2.53
CA LEU A 56 -8.25 11.65 -3.50
C LEU A 56 -8.86 10.90 -4.69
N SER A 57 -10.19 10.69 -4.74
CA SER A 57 -10.82 9.77 -5.69
C SER A 57 -10.46 10.04 -7.15
N TYR A 58 -10.47 11.30 -7.60
CA TYR A 58 -10.13 11.61 -8.99
C TYR A 58 -8.67 11.29 -9.33
N TRP A 59 -7.74 11.66 -8.45
CA TRP A 59 -6.32 11.37 -8.65
C TRP A 59 -6.06 9.86 -8.65
N VAL A 60 -6.71 9.13 -7.76
CA VAL A 60 -6.61 7.67 -7.66
C VAL A 60 -7.15 7.00 -8.93
N ALA A 61 -8.33 7.42 -9.42
CA ALA A 61 -8.87 6.88 -10.67
C ALA A 61 -7.89 7.09 -11.84
N LYS A 62 -7.30 8.29 -11.95
CA LYS A 62 -6.34 8.61 -13.00
C LYS A 62 -5.02 7.85 -12.87
N ALA A 63 -4.46 7.77 -11.67
CA ALA A 63 -3.24 7.03 -11.41
C ALA A 63 -3.38 5.51 -11.69
N LEU A 64 -4.56 4.94 -11.44
CA LEU A 64 -4.88 3.55 -11.75
C LEU A 64 -5.28 3.31 -13.21
N GLY A 65 -5.61 4.37 -13.96
CA GLY A 65 -6.23 4.25 -15.28
C GLY A 65 -7.63 3.65 -15.23
N TRP A 66 -8.34 3.83 -14.10
CA TRP A 66 -9.69 3.31 -13.88
C TRP A 66 -10.75 4.37 -14.21
N GLY A 67 -12.00 3.90 -14.35
CA GLY A 67 -13.12 4.80 -14.60
C GLY A 67 -13.44 5.67 -13.38
N PHE A 68 -13.91 6.90 -13.63
CA PHE A 68 -14.45 7.80 -12.62
C PHE A 68 -15.97 7.94 -12.79
N ASP A 69 -16.69 8.07 -11.69
CA ASP A 69 -18.14 8.32 -11.65
C ASP A 69 -18.37 9.80 -11.32
N ASP A 70 -18.46 10.66 -12.33
CA ASP A 70 -18.59 12.11 -12.16
C ASP A 70 -19.82 12.51 -11.33
N LYS A 71 -20.91 11.73 -11.40
CA LYS A 71 -22.13 12.01 -10.64
C LYS A 71 -21.99 11.77 -9.15
N ARG A 72 -21.04 10.92 -8.75
CA ARG A 72 -20.82 10.50 -7.35
C ARG A 72 -19.43 10.85 -6.84
N GLU A 73 -18.62 11.46 -7.70
CA GLU A 73 -17.25 11.88 -7.47
C GLU A 73 -16.38 10.75 -6.90
N ALA A 74 -16.51 9.55 -7.46
CA ALA A 74 -15.96 8.32 -6.90
C ALA A 74 -15.29 7.43 -7.96
N VAL A 75 -14.36 6.59 -7.51
CA VAL A 75 -13.66 5.62 -8.37
C VAL A 75 -14.60 4.48 -8.73
N LYS A 76 -14.72 4.14 -10.02
CA LYS A 76 -15.46 2.96 -10.47
C LYS A 76 -14.59 1.72 -10.30
N VAL A 77 -15.02 0.81 -9.45
CA VAL A 77 -14.33 -0.45 -9.17
C VAL A 77 -15.22 -1.61 -9.59
N GLY A 78 -14.73 -2.43 -10.52
CA GLY A 78 -15.42 -3.64 -10.99
C GLY A 78 -15.02 -4.87 -10.18
N GLY A 79 -15.93 -5.83 -10.04
CA GLY A 79 -15.70 -7.10 -9.37
C GLY A 79 -16.74 -7.43 -8.29
N CYS A 80 -16.69 -8.67 -7.82
CA CYS A 80 -17.52 -9.20 -6.74
C CYS A 80 -16.75 -10.26 -5.95
N GLY A 81 -17.27 -10.67 -4.79
CA GLY A 81 -16.71 -11.77 -3.99
C GLY A 81 -15.46 -11.43 -3.15
N MET A 82 -15.06 -10.16 -3.08
CA MET A 82 -13.97 -9.69 -2.21
C MET A 82 -14.24 -8.27 -1.66
N ASP A 83 -13.40 -7.81 -0.75
CA ASP A 83 -13.41 -6.42 -0.30
C ASP A 83 -12.86 -5.51 -1.42
N MET A 84 -13.75 -4.77 -2.06
CA MET A 84 -13.40 -3.91 -3.18
C MET A 84 -12.71 -2.61 -2.75
N GLY A 85 -12.88 -2.17 -1.50
CA GLY A 85 -12.13 -1.06 -0.94
C GLY A 85 -10.67 -1.45 -0.75
N PHE A 86 -10.43 -2.63 -0.17
CA PHE A 86 -9.11 -3.24 -0.08
C PHE A 86 -8.47 -3.41 -1.46
N HIS A 87 -9.20 -3.99 -2.44
CA HIS A 87 -8.65 -4.17 -3.79
C HIS A 87 -8.22 -2.85 -4.45
N LEU A 88 -9.00 -1.78 -4.27
CA LEU A 88 -8.65 -0.44 -4.75
C LEU A 88 -7.34 0.02 -4.09
N VAL A 89 -7.26 -0.01 -2.75
CA VAL A 89 -6.07 0.47 -2.03
C VAL A 89 -4.84 -0.39 -2.32
N TYR A 90 -4.99 -1.71 -2.41
CA TYR A 90 -3.93 -2.64 -2.80
C TYR A 90 -3.39 -2.34 -4.21
N SER A 91 -4.30 -2.09 -5.16
CA SER A 91 -3.91 -1.73 -6.53
C SER A 91 -3.21 -0.38 -6.57
N LEU A 92 -3.73 0.61 -5.85
CA LEU A 92 -3.11 1.92 -5.70
C LEU A 92 -1.70 1.80 -5.12
N SER A 93 -1.56 1.04 -4.05
CA SER A 93 -0.29 0.79 -3.37
C SER A 93 0.75 0.19 -4.34
N ARG A 94 0.40 -0.84 -5.12
CA ARG A 94 1.31 -1.41 -6.13
C ARG A 94 1.72 -0.40 -7.21
N THR A 95 0.79 0.45 -7.63
CA THR A 95 1.06 1.50 -8.62
C THR A 95 2.01 2.57 -8.07
N LEU A 96 1.82 2.97 -6.81
CA LEU A 96 2.68 3.98 -6.17
C LEU A 96 4.03 3.40 -5.75
N PHE A 97 4.11 2.15 -5.33
CA PHE A 97 5.33 1.55 -4.77
C PHE A 97 5.78 0.27 -5.51
N PRO A 98 6.01 0.33 -6.84
CA PRO A 98 6.26 -0.87 -7.66
C PRO A 98 7.58 -1.58 -7.35
N LYS A 99 8.49 -0.91 -6.61
CA LYS A 99 9.76 -1.47 -6.14
C LYS A 99 9.66 -2.03 -4.73
N GLY A 100 8.45 -2.07 -4.16
CA GLY A 100 8.25 -2.50 -2.79
C GLY A 100 8.30 -1.38 -1.77
N HIS A 101 8.24 -1.78 -0.50
CA HIS A 101 8.30 -0.90 0.66
C HIS A 101 8.97 -1.61 1.84
N GLU A 102 9.55 -0.84 2.75
CA GLU A 102 10.12 -1.37 3.99
C GLU A 102 9.02 -1.94 4.88
N CYS A 103 9.30 -3.10 5.47
CA CYS A 103 8.42 -3.74 6.43
C CYS A 103 8.25 -2.82 7.65
N SER A 104 7.00 -2.49 7.96
CA SER A 104 6.67 -1.69 9.16
C SER A 104 6.80 -2.47 10.47
N GLY A 105 7.16 -3.75 10.38
CA GLY A 105 7.44 -4.62 11.51
C GLY A 105 6.22 -5.24 12.14
N LYS A 106 6.15 -5.23 13.49
CA LYS A 106 5.05 -5.85 14.23
C LYS A 106 3.72 -5.18 13.85
N GLY A 107 2.86 -5.89 13.12
CA GLY A 107 1.60 -5.38 12.59
C GLY A 107 1.64 -5.02 11.10
N CYS A 108 2.72 -5.34 10.39
CA CYS A 108 2.75 -5.25 8.93
C CYS A 108 1.72 -6.21 8.32
N GLU A 109 0.88 -5.68 7.42
CA GLU A 109 -0.24 -6.42 6.81
C GLU A 109 0.20 -7.26 5.60
N SER A 110 1.49 -7.20 5.23
CA SER A 110 2.03 -7.94 4.10
C SER A 110 1.74 -9.43 4.18
N ASN A 111 1.29 -9.99 3.05
CA ASN A 111 0.98 -11.41 2.96
C ASN A 111 2.23 -12.30 3.14
N ASP A 112 3.43 -11.75 2.95
CA ASP A 112 4.68 -12.46 3.20
C ASP A 112 4.73 -13.05 4.61
N HIS A 113 4.20 -12.33 5.61
CA HIS A 113 4.13 -12.79 6.99
C HIS A 113 3.16 -13.96 7.18
N ARG A 114 2.05 -13.98 6.44
CA ARG A 114 1.01 -15.03 6.55
C ARG A 114 1.39 -16.29 5.77
N ASN A 115 2.08 -16.12 4.66
CA ASN A 115 2.53 -17.22 3.81
C ASN A 115 3.81 -17.89 4.32
N GLY A 116 4.36 -17.45 5.45
CA GLY A 116 5.59 -18.01 6.02
C GLY A 116 6.82 -17.71 5.17
N VAL A 117 6.80 -16.63 4.37
CA VAL A 117 7.98 -16.17 3.64
C VAL A 117 9.03 -15.77 4.65
N LYS A 118 10.21 -16.40 4.56
CA LYS A 118 11.33 -16.06 5.44
C LYS A 118 11.94 -14.74 4.98
N PRO A 119 12.28 -13.83 5.93
CA PRO A 119 13.02 -12.63 5.59
C PRO A 119 14.40 -13.01 5.01
N PRO A 120 14.97 -12.20 4.10
CA PRO A 120 16.35 -12.36 3.64
C PRO A 120 17.34 -12.50 4.80
N GLU A 121 18.38 -13.30 4.63
CA GLU A 121 19.38 -13.60 5.68
C GLU A 121 20.08 -12.33 6.20
N ASP A 122 20.21 -11.29 5.38
CA ASP A 122 20.82 -10.01 5.74
C ASP A 122 19.82 -8.97 6.29
N SER A 123 18.56 -9.38 6.51
CA SER A 123 17.47 -8.48 6.92
C SER A 123 16.92 -8.75 8.32
N CYS A 124 16.44 -7.71 8.99
CA CYS A 124 15.82 -7.81 10.30
C CYS A 124 14.39 -8.41 10.15
N PRO A 125 14.05 -9.51 10.85
CA PRO A 125 12.75 -10.19 10.69
C PRO A 125 11.54 -9.35 11.05
N ASP A 126 11.75 -8.35 11.90
CA ASP A 126 10.73 -7.49 12.47
C ASP A 126 10.68 -6.12 11.79
N GLY A 127 11.34 -5.92 10.64
CA GLY A 127 11.34 -4.65 9.91
C GLY A 127 11.93 -3.47 10.70
N THR A 128 12.49 -3.68 11.89
CA THR A 128 13.06 -2.60 12.68
C THR A 128 14.45 -2.28 12.13
N GLY A 129 14.62 -1.05 11.63
CA GLY A 129 15.91 -0.54 11.19
C GLY A 129 17.01 -0.53 12.28
N PRO A 130 18.15 0.12 12.01
CA PRO A 130 19.50 -0.33 12.37
C PRO A 130 19.73 -0.66 13.86
N ARG A 131 20.28 -1.87 14.10
CA ARG A 131 20.89 -2.50 15.31
C ARG A 131 20.29 -2.26 16.70
N LYS A 132 19.91 -1.04 17.09
CA LYS A 132 19.51 -0.72 18.48
C LYS A 132 18.25 -1.46 18.94
N LYS A 133 17.40 -1.95 18.03
CA LYS A 133 16.22 -2.77 18.38
C LYS A 133 16.47 -4.28 18.26
N CYS A 134 17.43 -4.70 17.46
CA CYS A 134 17.76 -6.11 17.26
C CYS A 134 18.47 -6.72 18.48
N GLU A 135 19.16 -5.91 19.29
CA GLU A 135 19.82 -6.35 20.53
C GLU A 135 18.84 -6.92 21.57
N ASN A 136 17.60 -6.41 21.64
CA ASN A 136 16.61 -6.85 22.64
C ASN A 136 15.77 -8.07 22.21
N LEU A 137 15.89 -8.54 20.96
CA LEU A 137 15.23 -9.75 20.47
C LEU A 137 16.15 -10.99 20.51
N MET A 138 17.36 -10.87 21.05
CA MET A 138 18.37 -11.93 21.11
C MET A 138 18.17 -13.00 22.21
N HIS A 139 16.95 -13.26 22.69
CA HIS A 139 16.69 -14.40 23.60
C HIS A 139 16.41 -15.71 22.83
N GLY A 140 17.20 -16.03 21.80
CA GLY A 140 17.04 -17.32 21.10
C GLY A 140 17.76 -17.52 19.76
N PHE A 141 18.53 -16.55 19.26
CA PHE A 141 19.30 -16.73 18.01
C PHE A 141 20.75 -17.16 18.29
N PRO A 142 21.34 -18.05 17.46
CA PRO A 142 22.72 -18.49 17.63
C PRO A 142 23.68 -17.30 17.60
N GLN A 143 24.58 -17.23 18.58
CA GLN A 143 25.55 -16.14 18.81
C GLN A 143 26.61 -15.97 17.69
N ALA A 144 26.46 -16.61 16.54
CA ALA A 144 27.51 -16.81 15.53
C ALA A 144 27.72 -15.63 14.54
N MET A 145 27.10 -14.46 14.74
CA MET A 145 27.33 -13.27 13.92
C MET A 145 27.92 -12.11 14.71
N LYS A 146 28.82 -12.41 15.66
CA LYS A 146 29.75 -11.41 16.25
C LYS A 146 30.91 -11.17 15.28
N GLY A 147 30.61 -10.63 14.10
CA GLY A 147 31.57 -10.27 13.06
C GLY A 147 31.26 -8.87 12.52
N GLU A 148 32.16 -7.94 12.82
CA GLU A 148 32.46 -6.65 12.17
C GLU A 148 31.36 -5.94 11.33
N ARG A 149 30.90 -4.78 11.84
CA ARG A 149 30.29 -3.65 11.09
C ARG A 149 29.03 -3.85 10.22
N GLY A 150 28.38 -5.03 10.17
CA GLY A 150 27.11 -5.18 9.44
C GLY A 150 25.87 -4.90 10.30
N GLY A 151 25.12 -3.83 10.03
CA GLY A 151 23.73 -3.71 10.52
C GLY A 151 22.79 -4.58 9.68
N CYS A 152 21.81 -5.26 10.27
CA CYS A 152 20.76 -5.90 9.46
C CYS A 152 19.97 -4.81 8.73
N LYS A 153 19.64 -5.07 7.46
CA LYS A 153 18.83 -4.16 6.64
C LYS A 153 17.35 -4.35 6.98
N PRO A 154 16.48 -3.35 6.80
CA PRO A 154 15.05 -3.58 6.90
C PRO A 154 14.62 -4.60 5.85
N TRP A 155 13.71 -5.50 6.21
CA TRP A 155 13.07 -6.38 5.25
C TRP A 155 12.21 -5.54 4.29
N VAL A 156 12.38 -5.71 2.98
CA VAL A 156 11.60 -5.02 1.96
C VAL A 156 10.62 -6.00 1.31
N HIS A 157 9.33 -5.66 1.34
CA HIS A 157 8.29 -6.39 0.62
C HIS A 157 8.29 -5.96 -0.84
N SER A 158 8.50 -6.89 -1.78
CA SER A 158 8.75 -6.56 -3.19
C SER A 158 7.51 -6.21 -4.01
N ASP A 159 6.31 -6.62 -3.58
CA ASP A 159 5.09 -6.46 -4.38
C ASP A 159 4.52 -5.03 -4.36
N GLY A 160 4.88 -4.23 -3.34
CA GLY A 160 4.38 -2.88 -3.13
C GLY A 160 2.91 -2.78 -2.71
N GLY A 161 2.17 -3.88 -2.66
CA GLY A 161 0.71 -3.86 -2.56
C GLY A 161 0.19 -3.60 -1.15
N TYR A 162 1.02 -3.85 -0.14
CA TYR A 162 0.70 -3.62 1.27
C TYR A 162 1.35 -2.36 1.86
N ALA A 163 1.90 -1.49 1.00
CA ALA A 163 2.53 -0.26 1.46
C ALA A 163 1.50 0.73 2.05
N LEU A 164 0.24 0.68 1.61
CA LEU A 164 -0.86 1.46 2.17
C LEU A 164 -1.82 0.58 2.95
N LYS A 165 -2.34 1.09 4.07
CA LYS A 165 -3.37 0.43 4.88
C LYS A 165 -4.74 0.87 4.43
N GLN A 166 -5.70 -0.05 4.39
CA GLN A 166 -7.09 0.30 4.07
C GLN A 166 -7.95 0.35 5.33
N ARG A 167 -8.85 1.33 5.40
CA ARG A 167 -9.92 1.41 6.40
C ARG A 167 -11.24 1.86 5.80
N TRP A 168 -12.34 1.33 6.33
CA TRP A 168 -13.69 1.77 5.97
C TRP A 168 -14.15 2.92 6.87
N ILE A 169 -14.88 3.88 6.29
CA ILE A 169 -15.61 4.96 6.98
C ILE A 169 -17.04 5.10 6.45
#